data_AF-A0ABF7QBX8-F1
#
_entry.id   AF-A0ABF7QBX8-F1
#
_cell.length_a   1.000
_cell.length_b   1.000
_cell.length_c   1.000
_cell.angle_alpha   90.00
_cell.angle_beta   90.00
_cell.angle_gamma   90.00
#
_symmetry.space_group_name_H-M   'P 1'
#
loop_
_entity.id
_entity.type
_entity.pdbx_description
1 polymer ?
#
loop_
_entity_poly.entity_id
_entity_poly.type
_entity_poly.pdbx_seq_one_letter_code
_entity_poly.pdbx_strand_id
1 'polypeptide(L)'
;MRNLFTSALFAATVMLGASAAHAFTLPAQPAAPDSNVERVAGGCGPGWFPDRWGRCRPAPRAYYGYGYGPRTCWVRPTPWGPRRVCR
;
A
#
# COMPACT_ATOMS: atom_id res chain seq x y z
N MET A 1 38.95 -34.32 22.64
CA MET A 1 37.63 -34.95 22.40
C MET A 1 36.47 -34.21 23.06
N ARG A 2 36.62 -33.64 24.26
CA ARG A 2 35.55 -32.91 24.98
C ARG A 2 34.97 -31.70 24.21
N ASN A 3 35.83 -30.95 23.51
CA ASN A 3 35.42 -29.74 22.79
C ASN A 3 34.64 -30.03 21.48
N LEU A 4 34.80 -31.22 20.91
CA LEU A 4 34.07 -31.68 19.72
C LEU A 4 32.64 -32.09 20.07
N PHE A 5 32.44 -32.66 21.25
CA PHE A 5 31.10 -33.00 21.74
C PHE A 5 30.28 -31.75 22.04
N THR A 6 30.89 -30.73 22.63
CA THR A 6 30.20 -29.46 22.94
C THR A 6 29.78 -28.72 21.68
N SER A 7 30.60 -28.70 20.63
CA SER A 7 30.24 -28.06 19.37
C SER A 7 29.14 -28.81 18.62
N ALA A 8 29.17 -30.16 18.64
CA ALA A 8 28.13 -30.99 18.03
C ALA A 8 26.76 -30.79 18.72
N LEU A 9 26.73 -30.73 20.05
CA LEU A 9 25.51 -30.47 20.81
C LEU A 9 24.92 -29.08 20.50
N PHE A 10 25.76 -28.06 20.40
CA PHE A 10 25.32 -26.71 20.09
C PHE A 10 24.81 -26.57 18.64
N ALA A 11 25.44 -27.25 17.69
CA ALA A 11 24.97 -27.28 16.31
C ALA A 11 23.60 -27.99 16.19
N ALA A 12 23.40 -29.09 16.92
CA ALA A 12 22.14 -29.81 16.93
C ALA A 12 20.99 -28.95 17.50
N THR A 13 21.19 -28.28 18.63
CA THR A 13 20.14 -27.43 19.23
C THR A 13 19.75 -26.26 18.34
N VAL A 14 20.71 -25.64 17.61
CA VAL A 14 20.43 -24.57 16.65
C VAL A 14 19.62 -25.07 15.46
N MET A 15 19.93 -26.27 14.93
CA MET A 15 19.16 -26.83 13.80
C MET A 15 17.73 -27.23 14.19
N LEU A 16 17.52 -27.70 15.42
CA LEU A 16 16.19 -28.04 15.94
C LEU A 16 15.33 -26.81 16.31
N GLY A 17 15.95 -25.65 16.58
CA GLY A 17 15.25 -24.42 16.96
C GLY A 17 14.76 -23.56 15.79
N ALA A 18 15.16 -23.86 14.55
CA ALA A 18 14.94 -23.00 13.38
C ALA A 18 13.55 -23.11 12.72
N SER A 19 12.59 -23.82 13.32
CA SER A 19 11.24 -23.97 12.73
C SER A 19 10.14 -23.89 13.77
N ALA A 20 9.80 -22.65 14.15
CA ALA A 20 8.60 -22.32 14.89
C ALA A 20 7.76 -21.32 14.08
N ALA A 21 7.35 -21.71 12.87
CA ALA A 21 6.25 -21.05 12.18
C ALA A 21 4.94 -21.49 12.83
N HIS A 22 4.61 -20.89 13.97
CA HIS A 22 3.32 -21.10 14.61
C HIS A 22 2.24 -20.39 13.78
N ALA A 23 1.47 -21.14 13.01
CA ALA A 23 0.21 -20.64 12.47
C ALA A 23 -0.77 -20.49 13.63
N PHE A 24 -0.88 -19.27 14.17
CA PHE A 24 -1.89 -18.96 15.17
C PHE A 24 -3.28 -19.05 14.51
N THR A 25 -4.15 -19.91 15.01
CA THR A 25 -5.53 -19.98 14.54
C THR A 25 -6.24 -18.72 15.03
N LEU A 26 -6.48 -17.77 14.13
CA LEU A 26 -7.39 -16.66 14.45
C LEU A 26 -8.79 -17.25 14.68
N PRO A 27 -9.51 -16.84 15.73
CA PRO A 27 -10.91 -17.22 15.91
C PRO A 27 -11.68 -16.78 14.66
N ALA A 28 -12.58 -17.64 14.18
CA ALA A 28 -13.42 -17.34 13.03
C ALA A 28 -14.11 -15.99 13.25
N GLN A 29 -13.68 -14.97 12.51
CA GLN A 29 -14.34 -13.67 12.54
C GLN A 29 -15.75 -13.85 12.00
N PRO A 30 -16.77 -13.20 12.60
CA PRO A 30 -18.12 -13.20 12.05
C PRO A 30 -18.06 -12.80 10.58
N ALA A 31 -18.63 -13.62 9.70
CA ALA A 31 -18.74 -13.29 8.28
C ALA A 31 -19.43 -11.93 8.20
N ALA A 32 -18.75 -10.95 7.60
CA ALA A 32 -19.33 -9.65 7.37
C ALA A 32 -20.61 -9.84 6.52
N PRO A 33 -21.69 -9.09 6.79
CA PRO A 33 -22.92 -9.18 6.01
C PRO A 33 -22.59 -9.01 4.52
N ASP A 34 -23.22 -9.82 3.67
CA ASP A 34 -23.08 -9.76 2.21
C ASP A 34 -23.36 -8.33 1.74
N SER A 35 -22.28 -7.57 1.57
CA SER A 35 -22.30 -6.26 0.95
C SER A 35 -21.76 -6.45 -0.45
N ASN A 36 -22.42 -5.90 -1.46
CA ASN A 36 -21.88 -5.80 -2.83
C ASN A 36 -20.62 -4.89 -2.91
N VAL A 37 -19.94 -4.66 -1.78
CA VAL A 37 -18.80 -3.77 -1.59
C VAL A 37 -17.62 -4.62 -1.17
N GLU A 38 -16.79 -4.99 -2.14
CA GLU A 38 -15.52 -5.65 -1.90
C GLU A 38 -14.48 -4.60 -1.47
N ARG A 39 -13.92 -4.76 -0.27
CA ARG A 39 -12.84 -3.89 0.22
C ARG A 39 -11.52 -4.30 -0.40
N VAL A 40 -11.21 -3.74 -1.55
CA VAL A 40 -9.91 -3.95 -2.20
C VAL A 40 -8.85 -3.08 -1.51
N ALA A 41 -7.86 -3.71 -0.87
CA ALA A 41 -6.71 -2.98 -0.37
C ALA A 41 -5.92 -2.41 -1.57
N GLY A 42 -5.79 -1.08 -1.64
CA GLY A 42 -4.93 -0.41 -2.65
C GLY A 42 -3.42 -0.65 -2.46
N GLY A 43 -3.04 -1.64 -1.64
CA GLY A 43 -1.67 -2.05 -1.33
C GLY A 43 -0.91 -1.13 -0.37
N CYS A 44 -1.11 0.19 -0.47
CA CYS A 44 -0.19 1.17 0.14
C CYS A 44 -0.76 1.99 1.31
N GLY A 45 -2.03 1.80 1.66
CA GLY A 45 -2.69 2.56 2.72
C GLY A 45 -3.10 3.98 2.30
N PRO A 46 -3.82 4.71 3.16
CA PRO A 46 -4.36 6.04 2.81
C PRO A 46 -3.25 7.05 2.48
N GLY A 47 -3.35 7.70 1.31
CA GLY A 47 -2.38 8.73 0.88
C GLY A 47 -1.13 8.19 0.18
N TRP A 48 -1.08 6.90 -0.12
CA TRP A 48 0.04 6.25 -0.80
C TRP A 48 -0.44 5.40 -1.98
N PHE A 49 0.40 5.27 -3.00
CA PHE A 49 0.11 4.54 -4.23
C PHE A 49 1.28 3.61 -4.60
N PRO A 50 0.99 2.41 -5.15
CA PRO A 50 2.04 1.52 -5.65
C PRO A 50 2.65 2.09 -6.93
N ASP A 51 3.97 2.02 -7.06
CA ASP A 51 4.67 2.29 -8.30
C ASP A 51 4.74 1.04 -9.20
N ARG A 52 5.34 1.19 -10.40
CA ARG A 52 5.52 0.08 -11.35
C ARG A 52 6.28 -1.13 -10.74
N TRP A 53 7.09 -0.90 -9.72
CA TRP A 53 7.87 -1.92 -9.02
C TRP A 53 7.20 -2.38 -7.72
N GLY A 54 5.94 -2.00 -7.47
CA GLY A 54 5.18 -2.37 -6.27
C GLY A 54 5.59 -1.62 -5.00
N ARG A 55 6.41 -0.56 -5.09
CA ARG A 55 6.80 0.25 -3.92
C ARG A 55 5.74 1.30 -3.65
N CYS A 56 5.42 1.47 -2.37
CA CYS A 56 4.50 2.52 -1.96
C CYS A 56 5.18 3.89 -1.99
N ARG A 57 4.59 4.82 -2.73
CA ARG A 57 5.02 6.23 -2.78
C ARG A 57 3.90 7.16 -2.34
N PRO A 58 4.23 8.35 -1.80
CA PRO A 58 3.22 9.34 -1.46
C PRO A 58 2.39 9.68 -2.69
N ALA A 59 1.08 9.83 -2.49
CA ALA A 59 0.19 10.34 -3.52
C ALA A 59 0.80 11.62 -4.11
N PRO A 60 0.91 11.74 -5.44
CA PRO A 60 1.27 13.02 -6.03
C PRO A 60 0.28 14.04 -5.46
N ARG A 61 0.81 15.06 -4.79
CA ARG A 61 -0.01 16.17 -4.29
C ARG A 61 -0.82 16.60 -5.50
N ALA A 62 -2.15 16.56 -5.40
CA ALA A 62 -3.00 17.08 -6.45
C ALA A 62 -2.49 18.49 -6.70
N TYR A 63 -1.80 18.69 -7.83
CA TYR A 63 -1.47 20.01 -8.27
C TYR A 63 -2.85 20.57 -8.61
N TYR A 64 -3.45 21.28 -7.65
CA TYR A 64 -4.67 22.05 -7.79
C TYR A 64 -4.37 23.23 -8.73
N GLY A 65 -3.86 22.93 -9.92
CA GLY A 65 -3.84 23.79 -11.07
C GLY A 65 -5.18 23.58 -11.75
N TYR A 66 -6.07 24.53 -11.54
CA TYR A 66 -7.23 24.76 -12.38
C TYR A 66 -6.97 24.37 -13.84
N GLY A 67 -7.80 23.46 -14.37
CA GLY A 67 -7.95 23.30 -15.81
C GLY A 67 -7.61 21.91 -16.36
N TYR A 68 -8.57 20.99 -16.30
CA TYR A 68 -8.67 19.90 -17.28
C TYR A 68 -8.98 20.50 -18.66
N GLY A 69 -7.98 21.07 -19.30
CA GLY A 69 -8.01 21.62 -20.64
C GLY A 69 -6.59 21.73 -21.19
N PRO A 70 -6.42 22.00 -22.50
CA PRO A 70 -5.13 22.43 -23.04
C PRO A 70 -4.48 23.42 -22.08
N ARG A 71 -3.17 23.32 -21.87
CA ARG A 71 -2.39 24.10 -20.88
C ARG A 71 -2.53 25.63 -21.03
N THR A 72 -3.19 26.05 -22.10
CA THR A 72 -3.50 27.41 -22.49
C THR A 72 -4.95 27.82 -22.22
N CYS A 73 -5.78 26.98 -21.59
CA CYS A 73 -7.17 27.31 -21.29
C CYS A 73 -7.36 27.71 -19.82
N TRP A 74 -7.89 28.90 -19.57
CA TRP A 74 -8.26 29.36 -18.23
C TRP A 74 -9.70 29.90 -18.19
N VAL A 75 -10.31 29.87 -17.01
CA VAL A 75 -11.66 30.41 -16.79
C VAL A 75 -11.55 31.92 -16.59
N ARG A 76 -12.23 32.72 -17.42
CA ARG A 76 -12.36 34.17 -17.26
C ARG A 76 -13.78 34.50 -16.76
N PRO A 77 -13.93 35.26 -15.66
CA PRO A 77 -15.22 35.83 -15.30
C PRO A 77 -15.61 36.87 -16.36
N THR A 78 -16.83 36.77 -16.89
CA THR A 78 -17.43 37.75 -17.80
C THR A 78 -18.75 38.26 -17.23
N PRO A 79 -19.28 39.40 -17.68
CA PRO A 79 -20.60 39.89 -17.24
C PRO A 79 -21.75 38.90 -17.46
N TRP A 80 -21.58 37.96 -18.39
CA TRP A 80 -22.56 36.94 -18.75
C TRP A 80 -22.26 35.56 -18.14
N GLY A 81 -21.33 35.49 -17.18
CA GLY A 81 -20.91 34.27 -16.49
C GLY A 81 -19.48 33.81 -16.80
N PRO A 82 -18.96 32.80 -16.08
CA PRO A 82 -17.62 32.29 -16.30
C PRO A 82 -17.50 31.58 -17.66
N ARG A 83 -16.51 31.96 -18.47
CA ARG A 83 -16.21 31.32 -19.76
C ARG A 83 -14.80 30.76 -19.79
N ARG A 84 -14.62 29.61 -20.44
CA ARG A 84 -13.31 28.99 -20.68
C ARG A 84 -12.69 29.60 -21.94
N VAL A 85 -11.50 30.19 -21.82
CA VAL A 85 -10.77 30.83 -22.93
C VAL A 85 -9.44 30.12 -23.12
N CYS A 86 -9.15 29.70 -24.34
CA CYS A 86 -7.92 29.00 -24.72
C CYS A 86 -7.02 29.89 -25.59
N ARG A 87 -5.71 29.90 -25.30
CA ARG A 87 -4.67 30.50 -26.15
C ARG A 87 -4.18 29.53 -27.21
#